data_AF-A0A838ZF48-F1
#
_entry.id   AF-A0A838ZF48-F1
#
_cell.length_a   1.000
_cell.length_b   1.000
_cell.length_c   1.000
_cell.angle_alpha   90.00
_cell.angle_beta   90.00
_cell.angle_gamma   90.00
#
_symmetry.space_group_name_H-M   'P 1'
#
loop_
_entity.id
_entity.type
_entity.pdbx_description
1 polymer ?
#
loop_
_entity_poly.entity_id
_entity_poly.type
_entity_poly.pdbx_seq_one_letter_code
_entity_poly.pdbx_strand_id
1 'polypeptide(L)'
;MFKKFTITAFLLFLILGCKKIENTMGFSSHSSSEIELFELSFENVFLSNFSAKFTDSDTIFMQYNSVETKLKDSIQPNKFYYSLVPKKQRNDLYDFIKKIDFSKSNQEFDEEKIPRGIEYRLYFTKDGEEYFYVLNQLDKAPENLDSLVHKALRIIPKTKDLKVYSKSVSFKSKITTPPETPEFEVDSLNFE
;
A
#
# COMPACT_ATOMS: atom_id res chain seq x y z
N MET A 1 49.65 -31.43 -38.36
CA MET A 1 48.23 -31.48 -38.77
C MET A 1 47.34 -31.60 -37.52
N PHE A 2 47.24 -30.54 -36.69
CA PHE A 2 46.37 -30.53 -35.49
C PHE A 2 46.03 -29.08 -35.11
N LYS A 3 44.92 -28.55 -35.63
CA LYS A 3 44.32 -27.26 -35.21
C LYS A 3 42.82 -27.27 -35.52
N LYS A 4 42.03 -28.15 -34.88
CA LYS A 4 40.55 -28.07 -34.95
C LYS A 4 39.82 -28.49 -33.67
N PHE A 5 40.49 -28.70 -32.54
CA PHE A 5 39.85 -29.25 -31.32
C PHE A 5 39.68 -28.29 -30.14
N THR A 6 39.94 -27.00 -30.31
CA THR A 6 39.96 -26.05 -29.17
C THR A 6 38.73 -25.15 -29.07
N ILE A 7 37.83 -25.14 -30.05
CA ILE A 7 36.69 -24.19 -30.07
C ILE A 7 35.42 -24.76 -29.42
N THR A 8 35.30 -26.09 -29.31
CA THR A 8 34.06 -26.72 -28.81
C THR A 8 33.92 -26.72 -27.29
N ALA A 9 35.01 -26.54 -26.52
CA ALA A 9 34.95 -26.56 -25.06
C ALA A 9 34.51 -25.22 -24.44
N PHE A 10 34.71 -24.09 -25.13
CA PHE A 10 34.36 -22.77 -24.60
C PHE A 10 32.87 -22.44 -24.73
N LEU A 11 32.15 -23.07 -25.68
CA LEU A 11 30.73 -22.83 -25.90
C LEU A 11 29.83 -23.57 -24.88
N LEU A 12 30.30 -24.68 -24.28
CA LEU A 12 29.52 -25.42 -23.27
C LEU A 12 29.50 -24.72 -21.90
N PHE A 13 30.49 -23.90 -21.57
CA PHE A 13 30.52 -23.20 -20.28
C PHE A 13 29.60 -21.96 -20.22
N LEU A 14 29.15 -21.44 -21.36
CA LEU A 14 28.25 -20.29 -21.41
C LEU A 14 26.77 -20.65 -21.14
N ILE A 15 26.40 -21.93 -21.20
CA ILE A 15 24.99 -22.37 -21.08
C ILE A 15 24.63 -22.81 -19.65
N LEU A 16 25.60 -22.91 -18.74
CA LEU A 16 25.39 -23.34 -17.34
C LEU A 16 25.29 -22.17 -16.34
N GLY A 17 25.34 -20.92 -16.81
CA GLY A 17 25.37 -19.71 -15.98
C GLY A 17 24.01 -19.09 -15.62
N CYS A 18 22.89 -19.56 -16.18
CA CYS A 18 21.57 -19.04 -15.81
C CYS A 18 20.96 -19.86 -14.67
N LYS A 19 21.57 -19.81 -13.49
CA LYS A 19 20.80 -20.01 -12.26
C LYS A 19 19.90 -18.80 -12.10
N LYS A 20 18.61 -18.96 -12.43
CA LYS A 20 17.56 -18.05 -12.00
C LYS A 20 17.64 -17.98 -10.48
N ILE A 21 18.24 -16.90 -9.98
CA ILE A 21 18.18 -16.56 -8.57
C ILE A 21 16.72 -16.20 -8.32
N GLU A 22 15.95 -17.18 -7.84
CA GLU A 22 14.68 -16.91 -7.18
C GLU A 22 15.01 -16.26 -5.85
N ASN A 23 15.34 -14.97 -5.94
CA ASN A 23 15.15 -14.08 -4.82
C ASN A 23 13.66 -14.16 -4.52
N THR A 24 13.32 -14.91 -3.48
CA THR A 24 12.24 -14.54 -2.57
C THR A 24 12.21 -13.02 -2.55
N MET A 25 11.14 -12.43 -3.10
CA MET A 25 10.80 -11.01 -2.95
C MET A 25 10.55 -10.76 -1.46
N GLY A 26 11.61 -10.79 -0.66
CA GLY A 26 11.70 -9.98 0.53
C GLY A 26 11.74 -8.55 0.04
N PHE A 27 10.79 -7.76 0.50
CA PHE A 27 10.73 -6.31 0.30
C PHE A 27 11.91 -5.63 1.02
N SER A 28 13.15 -5.97 0.69
CA SER A 28 14.32 -5.23 1.14
C SER A 28 14.52 -4.05 0.19
N SER A 29 13.76 -2.98 0.41
CA SER A 29 14.02 -1.69 -0.22
C SER A 29 15.26 -1.09 0.46
N HIS A 30 16.37 -1.03 -0.26
CA HIS A 30 17.33 0.05 -0.06
C HIS A 30 16.85 1.25 -0.87
N SER A 31 15.72 1.80 -0.45
CA SER A 31 15.23 3.10 -0.93
C SER A 31 15.69 4.14 0.08
N SER A 32 16.43 5.14 -0.38
CA SER A 32 16.76 6.35 0.38
C SER A 32 15.53 7.26 0.59
N SER A 33 14.31 6.71 0.61
CA SER A 33 13.10 7.44 0.94
C SER A 33 12.80 7.24 2.42
N GLU A 34 12.82 8.35 3.16
CA GLU A 34 12.32 8.46 4.55
C GLU A 34 10.94 7.82 4.73
N ILE A 35 10.15 7.70 3.64
CA ILE A 35 8.87 6.99 3.61
C ILE A 35 9.08 5.59 3.06
N GLU A 36 8.85 4.58 3.88
CA GLU A 36 9.00 3.18 3.50
C GLU A 36 7.70 2.60 2.93
N LEU A 37 6.57 3.08 3.45
CA LEU A 37 5.25 2.57 3.10
C LEU A 37 4.19 3.68 3.23
N PHE A 38 3.26 3.74 2.28
CA PHE A 38 2.04 4.52 2.39
C PHE A 38 0.84 3.71 1.88
N GLU A 39 -0.22 3.63 2.68
CA GLU A 39 -1.49 3.01 2.38
C GLU A 39 -2.63 4.02 2.60
N LEU A 40 -3.62 3.99 1.71
CA LEU A 40 -4.87 4.73 1.82
C LEU A 40 -6.01 3.74 1.62
N SER A 41 -6.96 3.68 2.55
CA SER A 41 -8.23 2.98 2.36
C SER A 41 -9.39 3.96 2.37
N PHE A 42 -10.41 3.61 1.60
CA PHE A 42 -11.68 4.31 1.54
C PHE A 42 -12.79 3.31 1.84
N GLU A 43 -13.60 3.65 2.84
CA GLU A 43 -14.78 2.88 3.22
C GLU A 43 -16.04 3.76 3.10
N ASN A 44 -17.06 3.19 2.47
CA ASN A 44 -18.39 3.75 2.42
C ASN A 44 -19.47 2.66 2.40
N VAL A 45 -20.64 2.99 2.92
CA VAL A 45 -21.78 2.05 2.95
C VAL A 45 -22.51 1.93 1.60
N PHE A 46 -22.34 2.87 0.68
CA PHE A 46 -23.03 2.93 -0.61
C PHE A 46 -22.11 2.79 -1.83
N LEU A 47 -20.80 2.92 -1.66
CA LEU A 47 -19.81 2.92 -2.74
C LEU A 47 -18.88 1.70 -2.65
N SER A 48 -17.99 1.58 -3.63
CA SER A 48 -16.98 0.52 -3.63
C SER A 48 -15.87 0.86 -2.65
N ASN A 49 -15.57 -0.04 -1.72
CA ASN A 49 -14.53 0.13 -0.71
C ASN A 49 -13.23 -0.46 -1.22
N PHE A 50 -12.14 0.28 -1.05
CA PHE A 50 -10.83 -0.16 -1.50
C PHE A 50 -9.73 0.22 -0.55
N SER A 51 -8.62 -0.51 -0.65
CA SER A 51 -7.33 -0.18 -0.06
C SER A 51 -6.30 -0.05 -1.17
N ALA A 52 -5.49 1.00 -1.14
CA ALA A 52 -4.42 1.28 -2.09
C ALA A 52 -3.09 1.36 -1.35
N LYS A 53 -2.10 0.60 -1.80
CA LYS A 53 -0.73 0.60 -1.28
C LYS A 53 0.22 1.18 -2.31
N PHE A 54 0.86 2.27 -1.94
CA PHE A 54 1.90 2.91 -2.73
C PHE A 54 3.23 2.26 -2.38
N THR A 55 4.04 1.97 -3.41
CA THR A 55 5.37 1.36 -3.23
C THR A 55 6.46 2.33 -3.65
N ASP A 56 7.71 2.02 -3.30
CA ASP A 56 8.90 2.72 -3.78
C ASP A 56 9.12 2.57 -5.29
N SER A 57 8.53 1.54 -5.90
CA SER A 57 8.46 1.31 -7.34
C SER A 57 7.41 2.21 -8.02
N ASP A 58 7.21 2.04 -9.31
CA ASP A 58 6.12 2.69 -10.07
C ASP A 58 4.78 1.98 -9.91
N THR A 59 4.70 0.92 -9.09
CA THR A 59 3.49 0.12 -8.93
C THR A 59 2.66 0.58 -7.73
N ILE A 60 1.35 0.75 -7.96
CA ILE A 60 0.34 0.80 -6.89
C ILE A 60 -0.41 -0.52 -6.87
N PHE A 61 -0.58 -1.09 -5.69
CA PHE A 61 -1.43 -2.25 -5.46
C PHE A 61 -2.77 -1.81 -4.90
N MET A 62 -3.84 -2.47 -5.33
CA MET A 62 -5.19 -2.19 -4.86
C MET A 62 -5.93 -3.48 -4.51
N GLN A 63 -6.79 -3.40 -3.50
CA GLN A 63 -7.74 -4.43 -3.14
C GLN A 63 -9.10 -3.78 -2.94
N TYR A 64 -10.15 -4.40 -3.49
CA TYR A 64 -11.52 -3.97 -3.24
C TYR A 64 -12.17 -4.89 -2.21
N ASN A 65 -12.67 -4.32 -1.11
CA ASN A 65 -13.38 -5.06 -0.06
C ASN A 65 -14.87 -5.19 -0.40
N SER A 66 -15.43 -4.15 -1.04
CA SER A 66 -16.79 -4.13 -1.59
C SER A 66 -16.77 -3.46 -2.96
N VAL A 67 -17.71 -3.84 -3.83
CA VAL A 67 -17.77 -3.31 -5.21
C VAL A 67 -19.22 -3.03 -5.58
N GLU A 68 -19.49 -1.83 -6.06
CA GLU A 68 -20.78 -1.44 -6.63
C GLU A 68 -21.17 -2.37 -7.78
N THR A 69 -22.47 -2.67 -7.91
CA THR A 69 -22.98 -3.60 -8.94
C THR A 69 -22.48 -3.26 -10.34
N LYS A 70 -22.40 -1.98 -10.70
CA LYS A 70 -21.96 -1.49 -12.02
C LYS A 70 -20.48 -1.79 -12.35
N LEU A 71 -19.66 -2.13 -11.36
CA LEU A 71 -18.23 -2.40 -11.51
C LEU A 71 -17.90 -3.90 -11.41
N LYS A 72 -18.86 -4.76 -11.06
CA LYS A 72 -18.64 -6.19 -10.80
C LYS A 72 -18.09 -6.98 -11.99
N ASP A 73 -18.35 -6.51 -13.22
CA ASP A 73 -17.83 -7.14 -14.43
C ASP A 73 -16.33 -6.89 -14.64
N SER A 74 -15.81 -5.77 -14.10
CA SER A 74 -14.39 -5.38 -14.25
C SER A 74 -13.58 -5.66 -12.98
N ILE A 75 -14.20 -5.51 -11.81
CA ILE A 75 -13.56 -5.60 -10.51
C ILE A 75 -14.36 -6.57 -9.65
N GLN A 76 -13.68 -7.60 -9.17
CA GLN A 76 -14.19 -8.54 -8.19
C GLN A 76 -13.66 -8.22 -6.78
N PRO A 77 -14.50 -8.34 -5.73
CA PRO A 77 -14.07 -8.18 -4.34
C PRO A 77 -12.99 -9.19 -3.97
N ASN A 78 -12.16 -8.84 -2.97
CA ASN A 78 -11.10 -9.68 -2.40
C ASN A 78 -10.05 -10.18 -3.41
N LYS A 79 -9.98 -9.56 -4.59
CA LYS A 79 -8.87 -9.74 -5.53
C LYS A 79 -7.88 -8.58 -5.42
N PHE A 80 -6.63 -8.90 -5.69
CA PHE A 80 -5.56 -7.92 -5.80
C PHE A 80 -5.43 -7.43 -7.25
N TYR A 81 -5.23 -6.13 -7.37
CA TYR A 81 -5.01 -5.43 -8.61
C TYR A 81 -3.74 -4.61 -8.50
N TYR A 82 -3.19 -4.23 -9.65
CA TYR A 82 -2.10 -3.28 -9.72
C TYR A 82 -2.21 -2.38 -10.94
N SER A 83 -1.56 -1.23 -10.87
CA SER A 83 -1.30 -0.35 -12.01
C SER A 83 0.07 0.28 -11.86
N LEU A 84 0.62 0.72 -12.99
CA LEU A 84 1.78 1.60 -13.00
C LEU A 84 1.34 3.05 -12.86
N VAL A 85 2.12 3.83 -12.13
CA VAL A 85 1.94 5.26 -11.90
C VAL A 85 3.17 6.01 -12.36
N PRO A 86 3.01 7.16 -13.05
CA PRO A 86 4.14 7.97 -13.45
C PRO A 86 5.03 8.34 -12.26
N LYS A 87 6.34 8.11 -12.39
CA LYS A 87 7.35 8.42 -11.37
C LYS A 87 7.20 9.84 -10.81
N LYS A 88 6.86 10.82 -11.65
CA LYS A 88 6.61 12.20 -11.24
C LYS A 88 5.47 12.32 -10.22
N GLN A 89 4.30 11.74 -10.51
CA GLN A 89 3.14 11.81 -9.60
C GLN A 89 3.41 11.15 -8.25
N ARG A 90 4.10 9.99 -8.28
CA ARG A 90 4.51 9.29 -7.07
C ARG A 90 5.51 10.11 -6.26
N ASN A 91 6.52 10.68 -6.90
CA ASN A 91 7.50 11.54 -6.21
C ASN A 91 6.81 12.78 -5.61
N ASP A 92 5.90 13.41 -6.35
CA ASP A 92 5.14 14.57 -5.87
C ASP A 92 4.31 14.23 -4.61
N LEU A 93 3.81 12.99 -4.49
CA LEU A 93 3.11 12.50 -3.30
C LEU A 93 4.08 12.29 -2.13
N TYR A 94 5.20 11.62 -2.35
CA TYR A 94 6.18 11.35 -1.29
C TYR A 94 6.84 12.64 -0.79
N ASP A 95 7.16 13.57 -1.68
CA ASP A 95 7.68 14.88 -1.31
C ASP A 95 6.65 15.70 -0.52
N PHE A 96 5.35 15.46 -0.74
CA PHE A 96 4.30 16.06 0.08
C PHE A 96 4.26 15.43 1.47
N ILE A 97 4.21 14.10 1.57
CA ILE A 97 4.21 13.38 2.86
C ILE A 97 5.42 13.75 3.72
N LYS A 98 6.62 13.88 3.13
CA LYS A 98 7.84 14.27 3.86
C LYS A 98 7.73 15.62 4.57
N LYS A 99 7.02 16.57 3.96
CA LYS A 99 6.83 17.93 4.49
C LYS A 99 5.80 17.99 5.61
N ILE A 100 4.99 16.95 5.78
CA ILE A 100 4.01 16.89 6.85
C ILE A 100 4.71 16.54 8.16
N ASP A 101 4.45 17.35 9.18
CA ASP A 101 4.82 17.07 10.56
C ASP A 101 3.69 16.28 11.24
N PHE A 102 3.80 14.96 11.21
CA PHE A 102 2.79 14.04 11.73
C PHE A 102 2.81 13.92 13.25
N SER A 103 3.93 14.25 13.90
CA SER A 103 4.04 14.28 15.37
C SER A 103 3.05 15.26 16.02
N LYS A 104 2.60 16.27 15.26
CA LYS A 104 1.63 17.28 15.69
C LYS A 104 0.18 16.97 15.35
N SER A 105 -0.07 15.85 14.65
CA SER A 105 -1.40 15.48 14.18
C SER A 105 -1.97 14.41 15.12
N ASN A 106 -3.09 14.69 15.79
CA ASN A 106 -3.78 13.71 16.62
C ASN A 106 -4.13 12.46 15.80
N GLN A 107 -3.70 11.28 16.26
CA GLN A 107 -3.79 10.01 15.51
C GLN A 107 -5.23 9.51 15.36
N GLU A 108 -6.12 9.87 16.30
CA GLU A 108 -7.54 9.56 16.22
C GLU A 108 -8.34 10.86 16.08
N PHE A 109 -8.93 11.07 14.90
CA PHE A 109 -10.03 12.01 14.74
C PHE A 109 -11.33 11.19 14.77
N ASP A 110 -11.66 10.71 15.96
CA ASP A 110 -12.89 9.98 16.22
C ASP A 110 -13.99 10.96 16.61
N GLU A 111 -14.65 11.58 15.63
CA GLU A 111 -15.98 12.11 15.91
C GLU A 111 -16.92 10.91 16.08
N GLU A 112 -17.54 10.80 17.27
CA GLU A 112 -18.45 9.71 17.74
C GLU A 112 -19.58 9.31 16.77
N LYS A 113 -19.74 10.02 15.65
CA LYS A 113 -20.70 9.72 14.59
C LYS A 113 -19.99 9.83 13.26
N ILE A 114 -19.83 8.71 12.55
CA ILE A 114 -19.37 8.67 11.15
C ILE A 114 -20.45 9.34 10.28
N PRO A 115 -20.33 10.64 9.97
CA PRO A 115 -21.38 11.34 9.27
C PRO A 115 -21.30 10.90 7.82
N ARG A 116 -22.41 10.36 7.31
CA ARG A 116 -22.55 9.84 5.92
C ARG A 116 -21.85 8.51 5.66
N GLY A 117 -21.28 7.88 6.69
CA GLY A 117 -20.62 6.59 6.55
C GLY A 117 -19.45 6.62 5.58
N ILE A 118 -18.74 7.75 5.45
CA ILE A 118 -17.49 7.84 4.68
C ILE A 118 -16.34 7.82 5.68
N GLU A 119 -15.35 6.99 5.41
CA GLU A 119 -14.15 6.91 6.21
C GLU A 119 -12.93 6.77 5.30
N TYR A 120 -11.90 7.56 5.59
CA TYR A 120 -10.58 7.36 5.02
C TYR A 120 -9.63 6.89 6.12
N ARG A 121 -8.89 5.82 5.84
CA ARG A 121 -7.82 5.36 6.71
C ARG A 121 -6.48 5.58 6.02
N LEU A 122 -5.54 6.17 6.74
CA LEU A 122 -4.18 6.39 6.27
C LEU A 122 -3.25 5.56 7.15
N TYR A 123 -2.29 4.89 6.52
CA TYR A 123 -1.18 4.27 7.22
C TYR A 123 0.11 4.60 6.49
N PHE A 124 1.16 4.96 7.21
CA PHE A 124 2.48 5.08 6.62
C PHE A 124 3.58 4.87 7.63
N THR A 125 4.76 4.55 7.11
CA THR A 125 5.99 4.46 7.89
C THR A 125 6.92 5.58 7.43
N LYS A 126 7.33 6.45 8.36
CA LYS A 126 8.26 7.55 8.13
C LYS A 126 9.35 7.52 9.19
N ASP A 127 10.61 7.51 8.78
CA ASP A 127 11.77 7.51 9.69
C ASP A 127 11.74 6.36 10.72
N GLY A 128 11.16 5.21 10.33
CA GLY A 128 10.98 4.03 11.20
C GLY A 128 9.78 4.10 12.15
N GLU A 129 9.05 5.21 12.18
CA GLU A 129 7.82 5.36 12.97
C GLU A 129 6.58 5.03 12.12
N GLU A 130 5.64 4.31 12.72
CA GLU A 130 4.34 4.01 12.11
C GLU A 130 3.31 5.07 12.50
N TYR A 131 2.52 5.50 11.52
CA TYR A 131 1.45 6.45 11.73
C TYR A 131 0.16 5.90 11.16
N PHE A 132 -0.93 6.00 11.93
CA PHE A 132 -2.26 5.58 11.55
C PHE A 132 -3.25 6.71 11.81
N TYR A 133 -4.10 7.01 10.83
CA TYR A 133 -5.15 8.01 10.96
C TYR A 133 -6.46 7.47 10.42
N VAL A 134 -7.55 7.70 11.16
CA VAL A 134 -8.92 7.47 10.70
C VAL A 134 -9.61 8.83 10.56
N LEU A 135 -10.16 9.10 9.38
CA LEU A 135 -10.77 10.37 9.01
C LEU A 135 -12.22 10.14 8.57
N ASN A 136 -13.15 10.42 9.47
CA ASN A 136 -14.60 10.29 9.24
C ASN A 136 -15.23 11.56 8.63
N GLN A 137 -14.52 12.68 8.69
CA GLN A 137 -14.89 13.96 8.06
C GLN A 137 -13.65 14.61 7.48
N LEU A 138 -13.49 14.45 6.17
CA LEU A 138 -12.29 14.94 5.51
C LEU A 138 -12.17 16.48 5.60
N ASP A 139 -13.29 17.20 5.57
CA ASP A 139 -13.38 18.65 5.66
C ASP A 139 -13.05 19.23 7.05
N LYS A 140 -13.06 18.39 8.09
CA LYS A 140 -12.64 18.78 9.45
C LYS A 140 -11.28 18.23 9.84
N ALA A 141 -10.68 17.38 9.02
CA ALA A 141 -9.33 16.89 9.25
C ALA A 141 -8.32 18.05 9.18
N PRO A 142 -7.18 17.95 9.87
CA PRO A 142 -6.05 18.84 9.64
C PRO A 142 -5.75 19.00 8.13
N GLU A 143 -5.54 20.24 7.67
CA GLU A 143 -5.44 20.59 6.24
C GLU A 143 -4.37 19.76 5.49
N ASN A 144 -3.28 19.40 6.18
CA ASN A 144 -2.23 18.51 5.70
C ASN A 144 -2.75 17.10 5.39
N LEU A 145 -3.61 16.53 6.24
CA LEU A 145 -4.21 15.19 6.08
C LEU A 145 -5.31 15.19 5.01
N ASP A 146 -6.16 16.22 4.98
CA ASP A 146 -7.13 16.42 3.90
C ASP A 146 -6.42 16.48 2.52
N SER A 147 -5.43 17.37 2.42
CA SER A 147 -4.61 17.51 1.21
C SER A 147 -3.90 16.21 0.81
N LEU A 148 -3.47 15.40 1.77
CA LEU A 148 -2.83 14.12 1.52
C LEU A 148 -3.81 13.12 0.89
N VAL A 149 -5.00 12.98 1.46
CA VAL A 149 -6.06 12.12 0.89
C VAL A 149 -6.39 12.55 -0.54
N HIS A 150 -6.62 13.84 -0.76
CA HIS A 150 -6.93 14.35 -2.10
C HIS A 150 -5.80 14.13 -3.12
N LYS A 151 -4.54 14.28 -2.71
CA LYS A 151 -3.39 13.97 -3.58
C LYS A 151 -3.32 12.49 -3.90
N ALA A 152 -3.47 11.62 -2.91
CA ALA A 152 -3.44 10.17 -3.09
C ALA A 152 -4.58 9.69 -4.02
N LEU A 153 -5.81 10.17 -3.81
CA LEU A 153 -6.97 9.86 -4.66
C LEU A 153 -6.78 10.27 -6.12
N ARG A 154 -6.07 11.37 -6.40
CA ARG A 154 -5.77 11.80 -7.78
C ARG A 154 -4.78 10.89 -8.50
N ILE A 155 -3.97 10.15 -7.75
CA ILE A 155 -2.93 9.25 -8.28
C ILE A 155 -3.48 7.83 -8.45
N ILE A 156 -4.48 7.45 -7.64
CA ILE A 156 -5.13 6.16 -7.75
C ILE A 156 -5.67 5.95 -9.17
N PRO A 157 -5.29 4.86 -9.85
CA PRO A 157 -5.70 4.56 -11.21
C PRO A 157 -7.21 4.33 -11.29
N LYS A 158 -7.80 4.61 -12.45
CA LYS A 158 -9.19 4.25 -12.72
C LYS A 158 -9.32 2.73 -12.84
N THR A 159 -10.50 2.20 -12.53
CA THR A 159 -10.78 0.75 -12.57
C THR A 159 -10.41 0.09 -13.90
N LYS A 160 -10.62 0.78 -15.02
CA LYS A 160 -10.27 0.28 -16.37
C LYS A 160 -8.77 0.11 -16.63
N ASP A 161 -7.92 0.79 -15.85
CA ASP A 161 -6.47 0.78 -16.00
C ASP A 161 -5.82 -0.27 -15.07
N LEU A 162 -6.62 -0.91 -14.21
CA LEU A 162 -6.18 -1.94 -13.28
C LEU A 162 -5.97 -3.29 -13.96
N LYS A 163 -4.89 -3.96 -13.56
CA LYS A 163 -4.58 -5.33 -13.97
C LYS A 163 -4.72 -6.26 -12.77
N VAL A 164 -5.32 -7.44 -12.98
CA VAL A 164 -5.41 -8.47 -11.94
C VAL A 164 -4.00 -8.94 -11.58
N TYR A 165 -3.70 -8.94 -10.28
CA TYR A 165 -2.47 -9.49 -9.75
C TYR A 165 -2.68 -10.97 -9.43
N SER A 166 -2.04 -11.87 -10.20
CA SER A 166 -2.29 -13.32 -10.13
C SER A 166 -1.29 -14.10 -9.28
N LYS A 167 -0.21 -13.46 -8.79
CA LYS A 167 0.74 -14.14 -7.91
C LYS A 167 0.18 -14.20 -6.49
N SER A 168 0.41 -15.34 -5.83
CA SER A 168 0.17 -15.54 -4.40
C SER A 168 1.17 -14.72 -3.57
N VAL A 169 1.09 -13.40 -3.67
CA VAL A 169 1.79 -12.53 -2.72
C VAL A 169 0.88 -12.38 -1.52
N SER A 170 1.44 -12.62 -0.34
CA SER A 170 0.85 -12.28 0.95
C SER A 170 0.78 -10.75 1.08
N PHE A 171 -0.09 -10.13 0.29
CA PHE A 171 -0.41 -8.73 0.47
C PHE A 171 -1.39 -8.67 1.64
N LYS A 172 -0.89 -8.24 2.79
CA LYS A 172 -1.72 -7.91 3.95
C LYS A 172 -1.64 -6.40 4.12
N SER A 173 -2.74 -5.70 3.83
CA SER A 173 -2.82 -4.27 4.14
C SER A 173 -2.79 -4.11 5.66
N LYS A 174 -1.99 -3.16 6.12
CA LYS A 174 -1.92 -2.81 7.55
C LYS A 174 -3.21 -2.14 8.01
N ILE A 175 -3.93 -1.50 7.09
CA ILE A 175 -5.21 -0.82 7.35
C ILE A 175 -6.39 -1.81 7.50
N THR A 176 -6.37 -2.94 6.80
CA THR A 176 -7.45 -3.95 6.85
C THR A 176 -7.21 -5.03 7.89
N THR A 177 -6.10 -4.96 8.61
CA THR A 177 -5.85 -5.79 9.79
C THR A 177 -6.31 -4.95 10.98
N PRO A 178 -7.27 -5.40 11.81
CA PRO A 178 -7.58 -4.67 13.03
C PRO A 178 -6.28 -4.44 13.82
N PRO A 179 -6.07 -3.27 14.45
CA PRO A 179 -4.94 -3.09 15.35
C PRO A 179 -4.93 -4.23 16.36
N GLU A 180 -3.75 -4.74 16.70
CA GLU A 180 -3.65 -5.75 17.75
C GLU A 180 -4.30 -5.18 19.02
N THR A 181 -5.24 -5.92 19.59
CA THR A 181 -5.96 -5.49 20.80
C THR A 181 -4.91 -5.17 21.87
N PRO A 182 -4.94 -3.98 22.50
CA PRO A 182 -4.02 -3.68 23.59
C PRO A 182 -4.14 -4.75 24.68
N GLU A 183 -3.00 -5.33 25.08
CA GLU A 183 -2.92 -6.24 26.22
C GLU A 183 -3.20 -5.42 27.48
N PHE A 184 -4.45 -5.40 27.93
CA PHE A 184 -4.75 -4.93 29.28
C PHE A 184 -4.39 -6.06 30.25
N GLU A 185 -3.40 -5.83 31.11
CA GLU A 185 -3.26 -6.58 32.35
C GLU A 185 -4.54 -6.34 33.15
N VAL A 186 -5.46 -7.31 33.14
CA VAL A 186 -6.59 -7.30 34.06
C VAL A 186 -6.01 -7.58 35.43
N ASP A 187 -5.80 -6.54 36.22
CA ASP A 187 -5.46 -6.67 37.62
C ASP A 187 -6.68 -7.29 38.32
N SER A 188 -6.64 -8.62 38.48
CA SER A 188 -7.72 -9.44 39.02
C SER A 188 -8.00 -9.20 40.51
N LEU A 189 -7.44 -8.14 41.10
CA LEU A 189 -7.49 -7.84 42.53
C LEU A 189 -8.61 -6.88 42.96
N ASN A 190 -9.40 -6.31 42.04
CA ASN A 190 -10.42 -5.31 42.39
C ASN A 190 -11.87 -5.69 42.03
N PHE A 191 -12.18 -6.99 41.94
CA PHE A 191 -13.57 -7.44 41.95
C PHE A 191 -13.87 -8.14 43.29
N GLU A 192 -14.14 -7.35 44.33
CA GLU A 192 -14.94 -7.74 45.49
C GLU A 192 -16.20 -6.87 45.57
#